data_AF-A0A2V8NK78-F1
#
_entry.id   AF-A0A2V8NK78-F1
#
_cell.length_a   1.000
_cell.length_b   1.000
_cell.length_c   1.000
_cell.angle_alpha   90.00
_cell.angle_beta   90.00
_cell.angle_gamma   90.00
#
_symmetry.space_group_name_H-M   'P 1'
#
loop_
_entity.id
_entity.type
_entity.pdbx_description
1 polymer ?
#
loop_
_entity_poly.entity_id
_entity_poly.type
_entity_poly.pdbx_seq_one_letter_code
_entity_poly.pdbx_strand_id
1 'polypeptide(L)'
;MLKYLAEEKFMSASNTDIESELQAVKAITSQLNALDDEARVRVLDYVFRFLGLPSDTSLRTTRQKSGAATAPVTERADSSTTSEPQRMRDIRALKEEKAPRSANEMAAVVAFYLSELVLEEERKDSIGVADIQKYFKQAGYPLPKKPSNTLSNAASAGYFDSVGHNQYRLNPVGYNLVAHNLPATTGTSPLKGKRSAVAKNSSPVRASKKKKSVSKKTAGKNGH
;
A
#
# COMPACT_ATOMS: atom_id res chain seq x y z
N MET A 1 -22.18 49.92 36.03
CA MET A 1 -22.50 48.75 36.89
C MET A 1 -23.00 47.53 36.13
N LEU A 2 -23.80 47.65 35.06
CA LEU A 2 -24.35 46.49 34.34
C LEU A 2 -23.38 45.76 33.38
N LYS A 3 -22.18 46.30 33.09
CA LYS A 3 -21.19 45.64 32.22
C LYS A 3 -20.28 44.62 32.93
N TYR A 4 -20.24 44.60 34.26
CA TYR A 4 -19.36 43.68 35.01
C TYR A 4 -20.00 42.33 35.37
N LEU A 5 -21.31 42.17 35.18
CA LEU A 5 -22.02 40.91 35.45
C LEU A 5 -21.97 39.89 34.29
N ALA A 6 -21.50 40.31 33.10
CA ALA A 6 -21.43 39.44 31.93
C ALA A 6 -20.09 38.68 31.82
N GLU A 7 -18.98 39.24 32.34
CA GLU A 7 -17.66 38.61 32.28
C GLU A 7 -17.45 37.52 33.35
N GLU A 8 -18.10 37.61 34.51
CA GLU A 8 -18.04 36.53 35.51
C GLU A 8 -18.67 35.22 35.00
N LYS A 9 -19.70 35.31 34.15
CA LYS A 9 -20.38 34.13 33.60
C LYS A 9 -19.53 33.34 32.61
N PHE A 10 -18.55 33.96 31.95
CA PHE A 10 -17.75 33.30 30.92
C PHE A 10 -16.57 32.51 31.50
N MET A 11 -15.98 32.96 32.62
CA MET A 11 -14.90 32.23 33.29
C MET A 11 -15.39 31.16 34.28
N SER A 12 -16.64 31.24 34.75
CA SER A 12 -17.24 30.19 35.58
C SER A 12 -17.69 28.97 34.76
N ALA A 13 -18.07 29.16 33.49
CA ALA A 13 -18.56 28.08 32.64
C ALA A 13 -17.46 27.04 32.35
N SER A 14 -16.26 27.49 31.99
CA SER A 14 -15.13 26.58 31.70
C SER A 14 -14.65 25.79 32.92
N ASN A 15 -14.68 26.37 34.12
CA ASN A 15 -14.38 25.63 35.35
C ASN A 15 -15.45 24.59 35.66
N THR A 16 -16.71 24.87 35.37
CA THR A 16 -17.82 23.92 35.59
C THR A 16 -17.73 22.75 34.62
N ASP A 17 -17.35 22.99 33.37
CA ASP A 17 -17.11 21.94 32.37
C ASP A 17 -15.96 21.03 32.81
N ILE A 18 -14.83 21.62 33.24
CA ILE A 18 -13.66 20.87 33.77
C ILE A 18 -14.05 20.06 35.01
N GLU A 19 -14.81 20.64 35.95
CA GLU A 19 -15.30 19.92 37.13
C GLU A 19 -16.21 18.75 36.75
N SER A 20 -17.08 18.94 35.75
CA SER A 20 -17.96 17.89 35.25
C SER A 20 -17.19 16.76 34.55
N GLU A 21 -16.15 17.09 33.78
CA GLU A 21 -15.24 16.14 33.15
C GLU A 21 -14.48 15.34 34.20
N LEU A 22 -13.94 16.01 35.22
CA LEU A 22 -13.26 15.34 36.34
C LEU A 22 -14.21 14.43 37.13
N GLN A 23 -15.47 14.85 37.31
CA GLN A 23 -16.50 14.02 37.95
C GLN A 23 -16.83 12.78 37.10
N ALA A 24 -16.93 12.93 35.78
CA ALA A 24 -17.15 11.82 34.85
C ALA A 24 -15.98 10.83 34.87
N VAL A 25 -14.73 11.31 34.82
CA VAL A 25 -13.53 10.47 34.90
C VAL A 25 -13.48 9.70 36.22
N LYS A 26 -13.80 10.35 37.36
CA LYS A 26 -13.86 9.68 38.67
C LYS A 26 -14.91 8.56 38.70
N ALA A 27 -16.09 8.82 38.14
CA ALA A 27 -17.17 7.84 38.08
C ALA A 27 -16.82 6.63 37.20
N ILE A 28 -16.19 6.85 36.04
CA ILE A 28 -15.75 5.76 35.17
C ILE A 28 -14.62 4.96 35.84
N THR A 29 -13.66 5.65 36.46
CA THR A 29 -12.52 5.00 37.12
C THR A 29 -12.97 4.12 38.29
N SER A 30 -13.93 4.58 39.10
CA SER A 30 -14.45 3.79 40.23
C SER A 30 -15.17 2.52 39.77
N GLN A 31 -15.93 2.59 38.67
CA GLN A 31 -16.62 1.44 38.10
C GLN A 31 -15.66 0.45 37.43
N LEU A 32 -14.63 0.95 36.73
CA LEU A 32 -13.64 0.08 36.09
C LEU A 32 -12.72 -0.62 37.10
N ASN A 33 -12.52 -0.06 38.30
CA ASN A 33 -11.60 -0.64 39.29
C ASN A 33 -12.07 -2.00 39.87
N ALA A 34 -13.35 -2.33 39.72
CA ALA A 34 -13.88 -3.64 40.12
C ALA A 34 -13.58 -4.75 39.08
N LEU A 35 -13.12 -4.39 37.88
CA LEU A 35 -12.82 -5.28 36.78
C LEU A 35 -11.31 -5.58 36.70
N ASP A 36 -10.97 -6.77 36.21
CA ASP A 36 -9.60 -7.13 35.89
C ASP A 36 -9.06 -6.32 34.69
N ASP A 37 -7.74 -6.27 34.55
CA ASP A 37 -7.03 -5.48 33.54
C ASP A 37 -7.51 -5.76 32.11
N GLU A 38 -7.77 -7.04 31.80
CA GLU A 38 -8.21 -7.45 30.47
C GLU A 38 -9.67 -7.08 30.20
N ALA A 39 -10.55 -7.21 31.21
CA ALA A 39 -11.92 -6.72 31.14
C ALA A 39 -11.99 -5.19 30.99
N ARG A 40 -11.14 -4.43 31.69
CA ARG A 40 -11.07 -2.97 31.56
C ARG A 40 -10.76 -2.52 30.13
N VAL A 41 -9.75 -3.13 29.51
CA VAL A 41 -9.37 -2.83 28.11
C VAL A 41 -10.52 -3.13 27.15
N ARG A 42 -11.18 -4.29 27.29
CA ARG A 42 -12.32 -4.66 26.44
C ARG A 42 -13.48 -3.68 26.58
N VAL A 43 -13.83 -3.30 27.81
CA VAL A 43 -14.92 -2.35 28.06
C VAL A 43 -14.61 -0.98 27.43
N LEU A 44 -13.39 -0.47 27.57
CA LEU A 44 -13.00 0.79 26.95
C LEU A 44 -13.04 0.74 25.42
N ASP A 45 -12.58 -0.35 24.80
CA ASP A 45 -12.69 -0.56 23.35
C ASP A 45 -14.16 -0.51 22.90
N TYR A 46 -15.06 -1.21 23.61
CA TYR A 46 -16.49 -1.16 23.31
C TYR A 46 -17.09 0.24 23.46
N VAL A 47 -16.71 0.99 24.49
CA VAL A 47 -17.19 2.37 24.71
C VAL A 47 -16.73 3.28 23.57
N PHE A 48 -15.47 3.21 23.17
CA PHE A 48 -14.97 4.01 22.04
C PHE A 48 -15.68 3.65 20.73
N ARG A 49 -15.90 2.36 20.46
CA ARG A 49 -16.68 1.90 19.30
C ARG A 49 -18.12 2.38 19.35
N PHE A 50 -18.74 2.38 20.53
CA PHE A 50 -20.11 2.86 20.71
C PHE A 50 -20.24 4.37 20.51
N LEU A 51 -19.23 5.14 20.91
CA LEU A 51 -19.16 6.59 20.72
C LEU A 51 -18.64 7.00 19.32
N GLY A 52 -18.29 6.04 18.46
CA GLY A 52 -17.72 6.31 17.14
C GLY A 52 -16.33 6.96 17.19
N LEU A 53 -15.61 6.81 18.30
CA LEU A 53 -14.26 7.34 18.50
C LEU A 53 -13.22 6.30 18.08
N PRO A 54 -12.16 6.70 17.34
CA PRO A 54 -11.06 5.79 17.02
C PRO A 54 -10.36 5.35 18.31
N SER A 55 -10.29 4.04 18.53
CA SER A 55 -9.62 3.44 19.69
C SER A 55 -8.13 3.30 19.41
N ASP A 56 -7.36 4.37 19.58
CA ASP A 56 -5.89 4.31 19.51
C ASP A 56 -5.32 3.79 20.85
N THR A 57 -5.71 2.57 21.24
CA THR A 57 -5.20 1.90 22.45
C THR A 57 -3.78 1.34 22.29
N SER A 58 -3.07 1.67 21.21
CA SER A 58 -1.65 1.35 21.01
C SER A 58 -0.72 2.42 21.62
N LEU A 59 -0.87 2.71 22.91
CA LEU A 59 0.11 3.49 23.65
C LEU A 59 0.77 2.65 24.76
N ARG A 60 1.96 2.16 24.41
CA ARG A 60 3.16 2.16 25.27
C ARG A 60 3.15 1.23 26.49
N THR A 61 3.42 -0.04 26.22
CA THR A 61 4.27 -0.85 27.12
C THR A 61 5.74 -0.74 26.66
N THR A 62 6.37 0.41 26.90
CA THR A 62 7.83 0.52 26.86
C THR A 62 8.31 0.91 28.24
N ARG A 63 8.50 -0.14 29.02
CA ARG A 63 9.20 -0.19 30.31
C ARG A 63 10.50 0.63 30.26
N GLN A 64 10.59 1.54 31.22
CA GLN A 64 11.76 2.33 31.58
C GLN A 64 13.04 1.48 31.68
N LYS A 65 14.14 2.01 31.14
CA LYS A 65 15.46 1.89 31.75
C LYS A 65 16.16 3.25 31.70
N SER A 66 16.29 3.85 32.89
CA SER A 66 16.97 5.11 33.16
C SER A 66 18.46 5.01 32.85
N GLY A 67 19.03 6.09 32.31
CA GLY A 67 20.46 6.32 32.19
C GLY A 67 20.71 7.78 31.78
N ALA A 68 21.21 8.58 32.72
CA ALA A 68 21.37 10.02 32.67
C ALA A 68 22.49 10.50 31.71
N ALA A 69 22.35 11.74 31.18
CA ALA A 69 23.38 12.80 31.20
C ALA A 69 23.04 14.00 30.26
N THR A 70 22.73 15.14 30.89
CA THR A 70 23.19 16.54 30.62
C THR A 70 23.20 17.18 29.21
N ALA A 71 22.38 18.24 29.10
CA ALA A 71 22.68 19.63 28.67
C ALA A 71 22.44 20.07 27.19
N PRO A 72 22.12 21.37 26.95
CA PRO A 72 21.12 21.83 25.97
C PRO A 72 21.69 22.61 24.77
N VAL A 73 20.99 22.61 23.62
CA VAL A 73 21.20 23.60 22.54
C VAL A 73 19.86 23.98 21.88
N THR A 74 19.50 25.23 22.13
CA THR A 74 18.91 26.26 21.24
C THR A 74 17.85 25.89 20.20
N GLU A 75 16.69 26.53 20.39
CA GLU A 75 15.59 26.79 19.46
C GLU A 75 16.01 27.05 18.01
N ARG A 76 15.37 26.30 17.10
CA ARG A 76 14.77 26.89 15.90
C ARG A 76 13.34 26.37 15.77
N ALA A 77 12.40 27.30 15.85
CA ALA A 77 11.04 27.10 15.43
C ALA A 77 11.00 26.92 13.91
N ASP A 78 10.44 25.81 13.46
CA ASP A 78 9.63 25.76 12.25
C ASP A 78 8.67 24.56 12.36
N SER A 79 7.40 24.92 12.48
CA SER A 79 6.18 24.17 12.14
C SER A 79 6.35 22.75 11.55
N SER A 80 5.90 21.73 12.30
CA SER A 80 5.03 20.67 11.78
C SER A 80 4.51 19.80 12.92
N THR A 81 3.58 20.38 13.68
CA THR A 81 2.47 19.61 14.26
C THR A 81 1.71 18.90 13.13
N THR A 82 1.35 17.64 13.37
CA THR A 82 0.35 16.85 12.65
C THR A 82 0.78 16.25 11.30
N SER A 83 1.12 14.94 11.24
CA SER A 83 1.06 14.14 9.98
C SER A 83 1.42 12.64 10.11
N GLU A 84 1.23 11.96 11.24
CA GLU A 84 1.38 10.48 11.24
C GLU A 84 0.38 9.74 10.31
N PRO A 85 -0.89 10.18 10.11
CA PRO A 85 -1.74 9.57 9.07
C PRO A 85 -1.45 10.07 7.65
N GLN A 86 -0.74 11.18 7.46
CA GLN A 86 -0.38 11.68 6.12
C GLN A 86 0.87 11.01 5.56
N ARG A 87 1.83 10.59 6.41
CA ARG A 87 2.98 9.80 5.94
C ARG A 87 2.51 8.47 5.33
N MET A 88 1.52 7.81 5.90
CA MET A 88 0.94 6.60 5.29
C MET A 88 0.17 6.86 3.98
N ARG A 89 -0.18 8.12 3.67
CA ARG A 89 -0.88 8.51 2.43
C ARG A 89 0.05 9.03 1.32
N ASP A 90 1.36 9.10 1.54
CA ASP A 90 2.32 9.49 0.50
C ASP A 90 2.95 8.23 -0.14
N ILE A 91 2.89 8.16 -1.46
CA ILE A 91 3.54 7.10 -2.25
C ILE A 91 5.05 7.01 -1.98
N ARG A 92 5.72 8.10 -1.61
CA ARG A 92 7.15 8.10 -1.24
C ARG A 92 7.41 7.29 0.02
N ALA A 93 6.63 7.54 1.06
CA ALA A 93 6.73 6.84 2.33
C ALA A 93 6.37 5.37 2.16
N LEU A 94 5.33 5.06 1.38
CA LEU A 94 4.97 3.68 1.06
C LEU A 94 6.10 2.94 0.32
N LYS A 95 6.77 3.59 -0.64
CA LYS A 95 7.95 3.03 -1.33
C LYS A 95 9.11 2.80 -0.34
N GLU A 96 9.35 3.71 0.59
CA GLU A 96 10.42 3.56 1.59
C GLU A 96 10.15 2.42 2.57
N GLU A 97 8.91 2.28 3.04
CA GLU A 97 8.49 1.19 3.90
C GLU A 97 8.56 -0.17 3.19
N LYS A 98 8.01 -0.25 1.97
CA LYS A 98 7.91 -1.51 1.21
C LYS A 98 9.20 -1.88 0.46
N ALA A 99 10.10 -0.92 0.25
CA ALA A 99 11.41 -1.11 -0.39
C ALA A 99 11.39 -2.04 -1.64
N PRO A 100 10.62 -1.70 -2.69
CA PRO A 100 10.48 -2.56 -3.86
C PRO A 100 11.81 -2.70 -4.62
N ARG A 101 12.20 -3.94 -4.93
CA ARG A 101 13.47 -4.28 -5.57
C ARG A 101 13.40 -4.27 -7.09
N SER A 102 12.19 -4.39 -7.64
CA SER A 102 11.96 -4.43 -9.07
C SER A 102 10.88 -3.44 -9.50
N ALA A 103 10.92 -3.03 -10.78
CA ALA A 103 9.87 -2.19 -11.36
C ALA A 103 8.48 -2.86 -11.33
N ASN A 104 8.43 -4.19 -11.33
CA ASN A 104 7.18 -4.96 -11.25
C ASN A 104 6.59 -4.90 -9.83
N GLU A 105 7.43 -5.02 -8.80
CA GLU A 105 7.03 -4.81 -7.40
C GLU A 105 6.61 -3.36 -7.17
N MET A 106 7.37 -2.40 -7.71
CA MET A 106 7.01 -0.98 -7.63
C MET A 106 5.64 -0.70 -8.29
N ALA A 107 5.34 -1.36 -9.42
CA ALA A 107 4.02 -1.26 -10.03
C ALA A 107 2.92 -1.79 -9.09
N ALA A 108 3.15 -2.91 -8.40
CA ALA A 108 2.22 -3.46 -7.41
C ALA A 108 2.00 -2.49 -6.24
N VAL A 109 3.07 -1.83 -5.75
CA VAL A 109 2.99 -0.80 -4.72
C VAL A 109 2.13 0.39 -5.19
N VAL A 110 2.31 0.85 -6.43
CA VAL A 110 1.48 1.92 -7.00
C VAL A 110 0.00 1.52 -7.10
N ALA A 111 -0.28 0.28 -7.48
CA ALA A 111 -1.66 -0.20 -7.56
C ALA A 111 -2.32 -0.27 -6.18
N PHE A 112 -1.61 -0.81 -5.19
CA PHE A 112 -2.06 -0.86 -3.80
C PHE A 112 -2.30 0.55 -3.24
N TYR A 113 -1.42 1.49 -3.56
CA TYR A 113 -1.59 2.88 -3.17
C TYR A 113 -2.90 3.47 -3.72
N LEU A 114 -3.16 3.29 -5.01
CA LEU A 114 -4.34 3.81 -5.69
C LEU A 114 -5.65 3.15 -5.25
N SER A 115 -5.61 1.88 -4.82
CA SER A 115 -6.83 1.19 -4.34
C SER A 115 -7.13 1.49 -2.87
N GLU A 116 -6.11 1.52 -2.00
CA GLU A 116 -6.32 1.57 -0.53
C GLU A 116 -6.06 2.94 0.09
N LEU A 117 -5.00 3.63 -0.32
CA LEU A 117 -4.41 4.74 0.44
C LEU A 117 -4.79 6.12 -0.09
N VAL A 118 -5.15 6.20 -1.37
CA VAL A 118 -5.63 7.44 -2.00
C VAL A 118 -7.03 7.81 -1.47
N LEU A 119 -7.32 9.11 -1.45
CA LEU A 119 -8.64 9.66 -1.12
C LEU A 119 -9.71 9.03 -2.02
N GLU A 120 -10.91 8.82 -1.48
CA GLU A 120 -11.98 8.08 -2.15
C GLU A 120 -12.33 8.63 -3.55
N GLU A 121 -12.17 9.94 -3.75
CA GLU A 121 -12.39 10.62 -5.04
C GLU A 121 -11.38 10.25 -6.13
N GLU A 122 -10.16 9.84 -5.75
CA GLU A 122 -9.08 9.48 -6.68
C GLU A 122 -8.75 7.98 -6.67
N ARG A 123 -9.51 7.16 -5.92
CA ARG A 123 -9.31 5.72 -5.85
C ARG A 123 -9.57 5.06 -7.20
N LYS A 124 -8.70 4.12 -7.55
CA LYS A 124 -8.81 3.34 -8.79
C LYS A 124 -8.45 1.89 -8.54
N ASP A 125 -9.32 0.99 -9.00
CA ASP A 125 -9.07 -0.46 -8.97
C ASP A 125 -8.13 -0.92 -10.09
N SER A 126 -8.05 -0.15 -11.19
CA SER A 126 -7.21 -0.48 -12.33
C SER A 126 -6.19 0.62 -12.60
N ILE A 127 -4.97 0.22 -12.94
CA ILE A 127 -3.87 1.10 -13.29
C ILE A 127 -3.44 0.91 -14.74
N GLY A 128 -3.05 2.03 -15.35
CA GLY A 128 -2.51 2.05 -16.70
C GLY A 128 -1.10 2.66 -16.77
N VAL A 129 -0.62 2.81 -18.01
CA VAL A 129 0.70 3.37 -18.32
C VAL A 129 0.87 4.79 -17.77
N ALA A 130 -0.20 5.60 -17.81
CA ALA A 130 -0.18 6.97 -17.32
C ALA A 130 0.02 7.03 -15.80
N ASP A 131 -0.65 6.14 -15.05
CA ASP A 131 -0.54 6.07 -13.60
C ASP A 131 0.89 5.65 -13.20
N ILE A 132 1.47 4.64 -13.86
CA ILE A 132 2.87 4.24 -13.65
C ILE A 132 3.82 5.43 -13.83
N GLN A 133 3.69 6.19 -14.91
CA GLN A 133 4.56 7.34 -15.15
C GLN A 133 4.39 8.44 -14.10
N LYS A 134 3.15 8.72 -13.68
CA LYS A 134 2.84 9.73 -12.65
C LYS A 134 3.42 9.33 -11.30
N TYR A 135 3.06 8.15 -10.81
CA TYR A 135 3.39 7.72 -9.45
C TYR A 135 4.84 7.26 -9.30
N PHE A 136 5.51 6.76 -10.34
CA PHE A 136 6.96 6.50 -10.28
C PHE A 136 7.74 7.80 -10.08
N LYS A 137 7.36 8.88 -10.80
CA LYS A 137 7.97 10.20 -10.62
C LYS A 137 7.71 10.74 -9.22
N GLN A 138 6.46 10.66 -8.75
CA GLN A 138 6.09 11.11 -7.40
C GLN A 138 6.86 10.34 -6.32
N ALA A 139 6.98 9.02 -6.45
CA ALA A 139 7.74 8.18 -5.52
C ALA A 139 9.27 8.39 -5.56
N GLY A 140 9.78 9.09 -6.58
CA GLY A 140 11.22 9.19 -6.83
C GLY A 140 11.86 7.85 -7.21
N TYR A 141 11.10 6.96 -7.87
CA TYR A 141 11.60 5.68 -8.38
C TYR A 141 12.03 5.82 -9.85
N PRO A 142 13.12 5.16 -10.31
CA PRO A 142 13.59 5.27 -11.68
C PRO A 142 12.52 4.83 -12.70
N LEU A 143 12.29 5.68 -13.70
CA LEU A 143 11.28 5.37 -14.72
C LEU A 143 11.78 4.26 -15.66
N PRO A 144 10.97 3.21 -15.89
CA PRO A 144 11.30 2.17 -16.85
C PRO A 144 11.31 2.73 -18.28
N LYS A 145 12.27 2.28 -19.10
CA LYS A 145 12.39 2.70 -20.51
C LYS A 145 11.11 2.46 -21.32
N LYS A 146 10.35 1.44 -20.96
CA LYS A 146 9.07 1.07 -21.59
C LYS A 146 8.04 0.73 -20.49
N PRO A 147 7.28 1.72 -19.99
CA PRO A 147 6.33 1.49 -18.90
C PRO A 147 5.21 0.50 -19.25
N SER A 148 4.83 0.42 -20.54
CA SER A 148 3.87 -0.59 -21.03
C SER A 148 4.35 -2.03 -20.76
N ASN A 149 5.64 -2.29 -20.91
CA ASN A 149 6.21 -3.61 -20.63
C ASN A 149 6.21 -3.93 -19.14
N THR A 150 6.35 -2.93 -18.26
CA THR A 150 6.34 -3.14 -16.81
C THR A 150 5.04 -3.78 -16.35
N LEU A 151 3.89 -3.25 -16.78
CA LEU A 151 2.58 -3.78 -16.40
C LEU A 151 2.36 -5.19 -16.98
N SER A 152 2.69 -5.39 -18.26
CA SER A 152 2.59 -6.72 -18.90
C SER A 152 3.49 -7.78 -18.23
N ASN A 153 4.71 -7.39 -17.86
CA ASN A 153 5.64 -8.25 -17.13
C ASN A 153 5.15 -8.54 -15.72
N ALA A 154 4.57 -7.56 -15.02
CA ALA A 154 4.04 -7.74 -13.68
C ALA A 154 2.77 -8.62 -13.68
N ALA A 155 1.92 -8.51 -14.71
CA ALA A 155 0.83 -9.44 -14.94
C ALA A 155 1.34 -10.87 -15.20
N SER A 156 2.37 -11.00 -16.05
CA SER A 156 3.02 -12.30 -16.31
C SER A 156 3.71 -12.89 -15.06
N ALA A 157 4.12 -12.04 -14.11
CA ALA A 157 4.64 -12.44 -12.80
C ALA A 157 3.54 -12.84 -11.80
N GLY A 158 2.27 -12.69 -12.17
CA GLY A 158 1.13 -13.07 -11.36
C GLY A 158 0.71 -12.02 -10.32
N TYR A 159 1.13 -10.76 -10.45
CA TYR A 159 0.71 -9.68 -9.54
C TYR A 159 -0.56 -8.95 -9.99
N PHE A 160 -0.87 -9.04 -11.28
CA PHE A 160 -1.95 -8.28 -11.90
C PHE A 160 -2.81 -9.17 -12.80
N ASP A 161 -4.10 -8.82 -12.85
CA ASP A 161 -5.04 -9.34 -13.84
C ASP A 161 -5.31 -8.27 -14.90
N SER A 162 -5.34 -8.66 -16.17
CA SER A 162 -5.68 -7.74 -17.26
C SER A 162 -7.19 -7.54 -17.30
N VAL A 163 -7.63 -6.28 -17.21
CA VAL A 163 -9.06 -5.91 -17.23
C VAL A 163 -9.49 -5.26 -18.55
N GLY A 164 -8.54 -5.00 -19.46
CA GLY A 164 -8.80 -4.38 -20.76
C GLY A 164 -7.53 -3.89 -21.46
N HIS A 165 -7.69 -3.01 -22.46
CA HIS A 165 -6.56 -2.46 -23.23
C HIS A 165 -5.57 -1.72 -22.34
N ASN A 166 -4.46 -2.39 -22.00
CA ASN A 166 -3.37 -1.87 -21.16
C ASN A 166 -3.80 -1.40 -19.76
N GLN A 167 -4.90 -1.93 -19.26
CA GLN A 167 -5.39 -1.70 -17.91
C GLN A 167 -5.25 -2.97 -17.09
N TYR A 168 -4.74 -2.82 -15.88
CA TYR A 168 -4.37 -3.93 -15.02
C TYR A 168 -4.88 -3.68 -13.61
N ARG A 169 -5.55 -4.68 -13.03
CA ARG A 169 -6.03 -4.65 -11.65
C ARG A 169 -5.11 -5.47 -10.76
N LEU A 170 -4.84 -4.97 -9.56
CA LEU A 170 -4.07 -5.71 -8.56
C LEU A 170 -4.85 -6.98 -8.17
N ASN A 171 -4.21 -8.14 -8.29
CA ASN A 171 -4.84 -9.40 -7.92
C ASN A 171 -4.53 -9.75 -6.44
N PRO A 172 -5.18 -10.77 -5.85
CA PRO A 172 -4.93 -11.15 -4.46
C PRO A 172 -3.47 -11.50 -4.16
N VAL A 173 -2.74 -12.07 -5.13
CA VAL A 173 -1.32 -12.42 -4.97
C VAL A 173 -0.46 -11.16 -4.88
N GLY A 174 -0.66 -10.20 -5.79
CA GLY A 174 0.01 -8.90 -5.79
C GLY A 174 -0.36 -8.06 -4.58
N TYR A 175 -1.61 -8.11 -4.14
CA TYR A 175 -2.05 -7.48 -2.90
C TYR A 175 -1.30 -8.03 -1.69
N ASN A 176 -1.29 -9.36 -1.51
CA ASN A 176 -0.57 -10.00 -0.41
C ASN A 176 0.94 -9.73 -0.47
N LEU A 177 1.51 -9.61 -1.67
CA LEU A 177 2.90 -9.23 -1.85
C LEU A 177 3.18 -7.88 -1.17
N VAL A 178 2.38 -6.86 -1.47
CA VAL A 178 2.59 -5.50 -0.95
C VAL A 178 2.18 -5.40 0.52
N ALA A 179 1.04 -5.96 0.90
CA ALA A 179 0.49 -5.84 2.24
C ALA A 179 1.38 -6.55 3.29
N HIS A 180 1.94 -7.72 2.95
CA HIS A 180 2.58 -8.59 3.94
C HIS A 180 4.01 -9.03 3.59
N ASN A 181 4.38 -9.12 2.31
CA ASN A 181 5.68 -9.68 1.91
C ASN A 181 6.72 -8.60 1.56
N LEU A 182 6.33 -7.32 1.57
CA LEU A 182 7.21 -6.18 1.43
C LEU A 182 7.27 -5.41 2.77
N PRO A 183 8.47 -5.04 3.27
CA PRO A 183 9.80 -5.22 2.66
C PRO A 183 10.22 -6.69 2.67
N ALA A 184 10.79 -7.18 1.56
CA ALA A 184 11.27 -8.55 1.47
C ALA A 184 12.37 -8.74 2.52
N THR A 185 12.01 -9.27 3.68
CA THR A 185 12.91 -9.49 4.81
C THR A 185 14.14 -10.22 4.31
N THR A 186 15.30 -9.67 4.66
CA THR A 186 16.62 -10.19 4.30
C THR A 186 16.72 -11.67 4.68
N GLY A 187 16.64 -12.58 3.71
CA GLY A 187 16.81 -14.00 4.01
C GLY A 187 16.47 -14.97 2.88
N THR A 188 15.54 -14.63 1.99
CA THR A 188 15.14 -15.59 0.95
C THR A 188 14.96 -14.87 -0.37
N SER A 189 16.07 -14.62 -1.05
CA SER A 189 16.05 -14.45 -2.49
C SER A 189 15.31 -15.66 -3.09
N PRO A 190 14.20 -15.49 -3.84
CA PRO A 190 13.64 -16.61 -4.57
C PRO A 190 14.76 -17.09 -5.48
N LEU A 191 15.19 -18.34 -5.25
CA LEU A 191 16.23 -19.00 -6.02
C LEU A 191 15.94 -18.70 -7.48
N LYS A 192 16.86 -17.95 -8.11
CA LYS A 192 16.89 -17.76 -9.55
C LYS A 192 16.94 -19.16 -10.12
N GLY A 193 15.75 -19.67 -10.47
CA GLY A 193 15.60 -21.01 -10.99
C GLY A 193 16.57 -21.13 -12.14
N LYS A 194 17.61 -21.95 -11.94
CA LYS A 194 18.42 -22.45 -13.03
C LYS A 194 17.40 -22.94 -14.04
N ARG A 195 17.27 -22.23 -15.16
CA ARG A 195 16.57 -22.76 -16.33
C ARG A 195 17.36 -24.00 -16.67
N SER A 196 16.92 -25.15 -16.18
CA SER A 196 17.37 -26.43 -16.67
C SER A 196 17.13 -26.37 -18.16
N ALA A 197 18.23 -26.32 -18.91
CA ALA A 197 18.22 -26.54 -20.33
C ALA A 197 17.73 -27.97 -20.53
N VAL A 198 16.42 -28.16 -20.53
CA VAL A 198 15.79 -29.36 -21.06
C VAL A 198 16.06 -29.29 -22.55
N ALA A 199 17.13 -29.98 -22.93
CA ALA A 199 17.49 -30.27 -24.30
C ALA A 199 16.24 -30.79 -25.01
N LYS A 200 15.86 -30.09 -26.08
CA LYS A 200 14.78 -30.47 -26.97
C LYS A 200 15.08 -31.88 -27.49
N ASN A 201 14.25 -32.84 -27.10
CA ASN A 201 14.10 -34.08 -27.84
C ASN A 201 13.74 -33.72 -29.27
N SER A 202 14.67 -34.00 -30.17
CA SER A 202 14.47 -33.98 -31.60
C SER A 202 13.69 -35.24 -32.01
N SER A 203 12.71 -35.01 -32.89
CA SER A 203 12.01 -35.99 -33.75
C SER A 203 10.78 -36.68 -33.15
N PRO A 204 9.69 -36.90 -33.93
CA PRO A 204 9.69 -37.14 -35.38
C PRO A 204 8.62 -36.33 -36.18
N VAL A 205 9.00 -35.74 -37.32
CA VAL A 205 8.01 -35.38 -38.34
C VAL A 205 8.19 -36.30 -39.55
N ARG A 206 7.36 -37.34 -39.54
CA ARG A 206 7.04 -38.24 -40.63
C ARG A 206 6.29 -37.43 -41.72
N ALA A 207 7.02 -36.85 -42.67
CA ALA A 207 6.43 -36.21 -43.84
C ALA A 207 6.13 -37.26 -44.92
N SER A 208 4.84 -37.53 -45.06
CA SER A 208 4.20 -38.40 -46.03
C SER A 208 4.41 -37.98 -47.49
N LYS A 209 4.71 -38.99 -48.32
CA LYS A 209 4.53 -39.06 -49.78
C LYS A 209 3.36 -38.19 -50.28
N LYS A 210 3.62 -37.33 -51.27
CA LYS A 210 2.58 -36.91 -52.23
C LYS A 210 3.14 -36.91 -53.65
N LYS A 211 2.74 -37.95 -54.39
CA LYS A 211 2.85 -38.07 -55.85
C LYS A 211 2.16 -36.87 -56.49
N LYS A 212 2.80 -36.23 -57.49
CA LYS A 212 2.06 -35.53 -58.54
C LYS A 212 2.76 -35.72 -59.88
N SER A 213 2.08 -36.50 -60.71
CA SER A 213 2.28 -36.74 -62.13
C SER A 213 2.42 -35.43 -62.92
N VAL A 214 3.50 -35.31 -63.69
CA VAL A 214 3.62 -34.36 -64.80
C VAL A 214 3.25 -35.10 -66.07
N SER A 215 2.10 -34.74 -66.65
CA SER A 215 1.67 -35.17 -67.97
C SER A 215 1.45 -33.93 -68.83
N LYS A 216 2.40 -33.69 -69.73
CA LYS A 216 2.19 -33.45 -71.17
C LYS A 216 1.04 -32.49 -71.57
N LYS A 217 1.37 -31.25 -71.94
CA LYS A 217 0.71 -30.53 -73.05
C LYS A 217 1.54 -29.32 -73.52
N THR A 218 2.32 -29.50 -74.58
CA THR A 218 2.82 -28.39 -75.42
C THR A 218 2.30 -28.58 -76.84
N ALA A 219 1.43 -27.67 -77.23
CA ALA A 219 0.95 -27.40 -78.59
C ALA A 219 0.58 -25.91 -78.54
N GLY A 220 1.04 -25.01 -79.39
CA GLY A 220 1.95 -25.03 -80.52
C GLY A 220 2.07 -23.56 -80.99
N LYS A 221 2.44 -23.37 -82.27
CA LYS A 221 2.18 -22.21 -83.15
C LYS A 221 3.41 -21.42 -83.61
N ASN A 222 3.77 -21.68 -84.88
CA ASN A 222 4.08 -20.79 -86.03
C ASN A 222 4.96 -19.57 -85.77
N GLY A 223 5.92 -19.16 -86.61
CA GLY A 223 6.13 -19.37 -88.04
C GLY A 223 6.65 -18.04 -88.62
N HIS A 224 7.77 -18.08 -89.36
CA HIS A 224 8.11 -17.27 -90.52
C HIS A 224 9.51 -17.66 -91.00
#